data_AF-A0A6M3Y5A7-F1
#
_entry.id   AF-A0A6M3Y5A7-F1
#
_cell.length_a   1.000
_cell.length_b   1.000
_cell.length_c   1.000
_cell.angle_alpha   90.00
_cell.angle_beta   90.00
_cell.angle_gamma   90.00
#
_symmetry.space_group_name_H-M   'P 1'
#
loop_
_entity.id
_entity.type
_entity.pdbx_description
1 polymer ?
#
loop_
_entity_poly.entity_id
_entity_poly.type
_entity_poly.pdbx_seq_one_letter_code
_entity_poly.pdbx_strand_id
1 'polypeptide(L)' 'ELKVHNSLRLIIANKDQKALNYAVNYARAGLSMTGEELRVQCLYVLNNITHWRGEVAKEVRGVLKEYTNRNH' A
#
# COMPACT_ATOMS: atom_id res chain seq x y z
N GLU A 1 12.09 1.30 -3.18
CA GLU A 1 11.15 0.17 -3.33
C GLU A 1 11.03 -0.69 -2.07
N LEU A 2 12.13 -1.04 -1.39
CA LEU A 2 12.08 -1.83 -0.14
C LEU A 2 11.06 -1.32 0.91
N LYS A 3 11.03 0.00 1.17
CA LYS A 3 10.05 0.60 2.09
C LYS A 3 8.60 0.39 1.64
N VAL A 4 8.34 0.46 0.33
CA VAL A 4 7.01 0.23 -0.26
C VAL A 4 6.60 -1.22 -0.05
N HIS A 5 7.47 -2.18 -0.40
CA HIS A 5 7.17 -3.60 -0.19
C HIS A 5 6.94 -3.93 1.29
N ASN A 6 7.67 -3.31 2.21
CA ASN A 6 7.41 -3.46 3.65
C ASN A 6 6.02 -2.93 4.03
N SER A 7 5.62 -1.75 3.53
CA SER A 7 4.27 -1.22 3.73
C SER A 7 3.18 -2.12 3.15
N LEU A 8 3.41 -2.75 1.99
CA LEU A 8 2.49 -3.73 1.42
C LEU A 8 2.38 -4.99 2.30
N ARG A 9 3.50 -5.47 2.87
CA ARG A 9 3.47 -6.58 3.85
C ARG A 9 2.69 -6.22 5.11
N LEU A 10 2.78 -4.98 5.60
CA LEU A 10 1.98 -4.52 6.74
C LEU A 10 0.48 -4.54 6.45
N ILE A 11 0.06 -4.18 5.24
CA ILE A 11 -1.35 -4.32 4.82
C ILE A 11 -1.78 -5.79 4.87
N ILE A 12 -0.97 -6.70 4.32
CA ILE A 12 -1.27 -8.14 4.32
C ILE A 12 -1.31 -8.71 5.75
N ALA A 13 -0.41 -8.26 6.62
CA ALA A 13 -0.37 -8.67 8.03
C ALA A 13 -1.62 -8.21 8.81
N ASN A 14 -2.25 -7.10 8.38
CA ASN A 14 -3.47 -6.56 8.99
C ASN A 14 -4.76 -6.99 8.25
N LYS A 15 -4.71 -8.02 7.40
CA LYS A 15 -5.82 -8.44 6.51
C LYS A 15 -7.19 -8.63 7.17
N ASP A 16 -7.23 -8.89 8.48
CA ASP A 16 -8.48 -9.12 9.22
C ASP A 16 -9.23 -7.80 9.53
N GLN A 17 -8.59 -6.64 9.30
CA GLN A 17 -9.24 -5.34 9.33
C GLN A 17 -10.21 -5.21 8.15
N LYS A 18 -11.51 -5.05 8.44
CA LYS A 18 -12.57 -4.88 7.41
C LYS A 18 -12.24 -3.77 6.39
N ALA A 19 -11.55 -2.72 6.83
CA ALA A 19 -11.13 -1.61 5.97
C ALA A 19 -10.05 -1.97 4.93
N LEU A 20 -9.49 -3.19 4.97
CA LEU A 20 -8.41 -3.64 4.09
C LEU A 20 -8.83 -4.70 3.06
N ASN A 21 -10.07 -5.19 3.08
CA ASN A 21 -10.50 -6.34 2.25
C ASN A 21 -10.07 -6.25 0.78
N TYR A 22 -10.27 -5.10 0.14
CA TYR A 22 -9.86 -4.89 -1.26
C TYR A 22 -8.35 -4.60 -1.40
N ALA A 23 -7.77 -3.88 -0.44
CA ALA A 23 -6.36 -3.50 -0.45
C ALA A 23 -5.40 -4.70 -0.32
N VAL A 24 -5.80 -5.79 0.34
CA VAL A 24 -4.95 -6.97 0.55
C VAL A 24 -4.53 -7.61 -0.78
N ASN A 25 -5.44 -7.74 -1.74
CA ASN A 25 -5.11 -8.34 -3.04
C ASN A 25 -4.19 -7.44 -3.85
N TYR A 26 -4.42 -6.12 -3.82
CA TYR A 26 -3.51 -5.17 -4.46
C TYR A 26 -2.12 -5.19 -3.82
N ALA A 27 -2.04 -5.28 -2.50
CA ALA A 27 -0.78 -5.37 -1.78
C ALA A 27 0.01 -6.65 -2.12
N ARG A 28 -0.67 -7.81 -2.26
CA ARG A 28 -0.02 -9.05 -2.70
C ARG A 28 0.59 -8.94 -4.08
N ALA A 29 -0.17 -8.42 -5.04
CA ALA A 29 0.32 -8.24 -6.41
C ALA A 29 1.50 -7.25 -6.47
N GLY A 30 1.48 -6.18 -5.67
CA GLY A 30 2.56 -5.19 -5.64
C GLY A 30 3.89 -5.73 -5.10
N LEU A 31 3.92 -6.86 -4.38
CA LEU A 31 5.17 -7.43 -3.89
C LEU A 31 6.08 -7.98 -4.99
N SER A 32 5.54 -8.31 -6.16
CA SER A 32 6.32 -8.75 -7.33
C SER A 32 6.55 -7.64 -8.36
N MET A 33 6.06 -6.43 -8.11
CA MET A 33 6.15 -5.30 -9.03
C MET A 33 7.27 -4.34 -8.63
N THR A 34 7.80 -3.62 -9.62
CA THR A 34 8.82 -2.57 -9.47
C THR A 34 8.50 -1.38 -10.39
N GLY A 35 9.18 -0.25 -10.19
CA GLY A 35 9.06 0.92 -11.06
C GLY A 35 7.62 1.42 -11.23
N GLU A 36 7.22 1.67 -12.49
CA GLU A 36 5.93 2.27 -12.81
C GLU A 36 4.74 1.35 -12.46
N GLU A 37 4.87 0.04 -12.64
CA GLU A 37 3.82 -0.91 -12.25
C GLU A 37 3.57 -0.87 -10.74
N LEU A 38 4.64 -0.85 -9.94
CA LEU A 38 4.52 -0.70 -8.49
C LEU A 38 3.89 0.64 -8.11
N ARG A 39 4.21 1.72 -8.85
CA ARG A 39 3.64 3.05 -8.60
C ARG A 39 2.13 3.05 -8.82
N VAL A 40 1.67 2.53 -9.95
CA VAL A 40 0.24 2.38 -10.26
C VAL A 40 -0.44 1.52 -9.21
N GLN A 41 0.18 0.41 -8.80
CA GLN A 41 -0.34 -0.45 -7.76
C GLN A 41 -0.51 0.26 -6.40
N CYS A 42 0.43 1.13 -6.04
CA CYS A 42 0.34 1.95 -4.83
C CYS A 42 -0.87 2.90 -4.84
N LEU A 43 -1.24 3.44 -6.01
CA LEU A 43 -2.44 4.28 -6.15
C LEU A 43 -3.73 3.48 -5.89
N TYR A 44 -3.82 2.27 -6.43
CA TYR A 44 -4.95 1.37 -6.13
C TYR A 44 -5.03 1.04 -4.65
N VAL A 45 -3.90 0.74 -4.00
CA VAL A 45 -3.86 0.50 -2.56
C VAL A 45 -4.33 1.74 -1.79
N LEU A 46 -3.81 2.93 -2.09
CA LEU A 46 -4.17 4.18 -1.42
C LEU A 46 -5.68 4.47 -1.49
N ASN A 47 -6.30 4.23 -2.64
CA ASN A 47 -7.74 4.40 -2.84
C ASN A 47 -8.59 3.43 -1.99
N ASN A 48 -8.05 2.25 -1.65
CA ASN A 48 -8.77 1.20 -0.92
C ASN A 48 -8.52 1.21 0.59
N ILE A 49 -7.55 1.98 1.10
CA ILE A 49 -7.23 2.05 2.55
C ILE A 49 -7.68 3.35 3.22
N THR A 50 -8.57 4.11 2.58
CA THR A 50 -9.03 5.43 3.05
C THR A 50 -9.66 5.40 4.44
N HIS A 51 -10.32 4.30 4.81
CA HIS A 51 -10.95 4.09 6.11
C HIS A 51 -10.08 3.35 7.12
N TRP A 52 -8.90 2.85 6.73
CA TRP A 52 -7.98 2.20 7.67
C TRP A 52 -7.33 3.25 8.59
N ARG A 53 -7.31 3.03 9.90
CA ARG A 53 -6.86 4.00 10.93
C ARG A 53 -5.78 3.41 11.83
N GLY A 54 -5.14 4.26 12.63
CA GLY A 54 -4.04 3.91 13.52
C GLY A 54 -2.66 4.28 12.95
N GLU A 55 -1.63 4.18 13.79
CA GLU A 55 -0.27 4.59 13.45
C GLU A 55 0.29 3.81 12.25
N VAL A 56 0.06 2.50 12.19
CA VAL A 56 0.47 1.66 11.05
C VAL A 56 -0.18 2.14 9.74
N ALA A 57 -1.47 2.47 9.78
CA ALA A 57 -2.17 2.98 8.60
C ALA A 57 -1.63 4.35 8.14
N LYS A 58 -1.23 5.20 9.09
CA LYS A 58 -0.60 6.49 8.83
C LYS A 58 0.77 6.32 8.19
N GLU A 59 1.61 5.45 8.74
CA GLU A 59 2.93 5.12 8.20
C GLU A 59 2.83 4.59 6.76
N VAL A 60 1.99 3.56 6.55
CA VAL A 60 1.77 2.97 5.23
C VAL A 60 1.34 4.02 4.22
N ARG A 61 0.34 4.86 4.54
CA ARG A 61 -0.09 5.94 3.64
C ARG A 61 1.03 6.92 3.33
N GLY A 62 1.86 7.27 4.31
CA GLY A 62 2.99 8.17 4.12
C GLY A 62 3.97 7.62 3.07
N VAL A 63 4.38 6.37 3.25
CA VAL A 63 5.32 5.69 2.34
C VAL A 63 4.73 5.57 0.93
N LEU A 64 3.48 5.14 0.80
CA LEU A 64 2.84 4.96 -0.51
C LEU A 64 2.68 6.30 -1.24
N LYS A 65 2.22 7.35 -0.55
CA LYS A 65 2.07 8.70 -1.13
C LYS A 65 3.42 9.28 -1.58
N GLU A 66 4.46 9.12 -0.77
CA GLU A 66 5.79 9.57 -1.13
C GLU A 66 6.28 8.88 -2.41
N TYR A 67 6.08 7.56 -2.50
CA TYR A 67 6.48 6.80 -3.68
C TYR A 67 5.71 7.19 -4.94
N THR A 68 4.39 7.41 -4.83
CA THR A 68 3.57 7.79 -5.98
C THR A 68 3.85 9.20 -6.50
N ASN A 69 4.33 10.10 -5.63
CA ASN A 69 4.62 11.49 -5.97
C ASN A 69 6.05 11.69 -6.52
N ARG A 70 7.01 10.80 -6.18
CA ARG A 70 8.41 10.91 -6.65
C ARG A 70 8.59 10.59 -8.14
N ASN A 71 7.64 9.90 -8.75
CA ASN A 71 7.72 9.42 -10.13
C ASN A 71 6.73 10.18 -11.04
N HIS A 72 6.58 11.49 -10.81
CA HIS A 72 5.70 12.37 -11.59
C HIS A 72 6.52 13.41 -12.36
#